data_AF-A0A2G9Z7I4-F1
#
_entry.id   AF-A0A2G9Z7I4-F1
#
_cell.length_a   1.000
_cell.length_b   1.000
_cell.length_c   1.000
_cell.angle_alpha   90.00
_cell.angle_beta   90.00
_cell.angle_gamma   90.00
#
_symmetry.space_group_name_H-M   'P 1'
#
loop_
_entity.id
_entity.type
_entity.pdbx_description
1 polymer ?
#
loop_
_entity_poly.entity_id
_entity_poly.type
_entity_poly.pdbx_seq_one_letter_code
_entity_poly.pdbx_strand_id
1 'polypeptide(L)'
;MKTAGRILTLRLMGKLCFAHLQDFSGKAQIAIKSDEVGAESFKFFIEHFDLGDFIGCAGEVFTTHKGEKTLLVKKFELLAKTLLPLPEKWHGLKDEE
;
A
#
# COMPACT_ATOMS: atom_id res chain seq x y z
N MET A 1 -9.47 -6.18 -12.02
CA MET A 1 -9.54 -6.77 -10.67
C MET A 1 -9.67 -5.65 -9.64
N LYS A 2 -10.33 -5.89 -8.51
CA LYS A 2 -10.43 -4.95 -7.39
C LYS A 2 -9.96 -5.63 -6.10
N THR A 3 -9.32 -4.88 -5.22
CA THR A 3 -8.91 -5.33 -3.88
C THR A 3 -8.95 -4.15 -2.91
N ALA A 4 -8.97 -4.43 -1.62
CA ALA A 4 -8.80 -3.42 -0.58
C ALA A 4 -7.99 -3.99 0.58
N GLY A 5 -7.42 -3.13 1.40
CA GLY A 5 -6.70 -3.57 2.59
C GLY A 5 -5.94 -2.44 3.27
N ARG A 6 -5.27 -2.78 4.36
CA ARG A 6 -4.44 -1.86 5.12
C ARG A 6 -3.03 -1.77 4.53
N ILE A 7 -2.53 -0.55 4.31
CA ILE A 7 -1.15 -0.33 3.84
C ILE A 7 -0.18 -0.69 4.96
N LEU A 8 0.63 -1.73 4.77
CA LEU A 8 1.67 -2.14 5.73
C LEU A 8 3.05 -1.62 5.38
N THR A 9 3.31 -1.41 4.10
CA THR A 9 4.58 -0.87 3.60
C THR A 9 4.30 0.04 2.43
N LEU A 10 5.09 1.09 2.29
CA LEU A 10 5.06 2.00 1.16
C LEU A 10 6.51 2.30 0.77
N ARG A 11 6.88 2.01 -0.48
CA ARG A 11 8.25 2.17 -1.00
C ARG A 11 8.21 2.95 -2.31
N LEU A 12 8.63 4.21 -2.26
CA LEU A 12 8.72 5.09 -3.41
C LEU A 12 10.05 4.87 -4.17
N MET A 13 9.95 4.76 -5.49
CA MET A 13 11.06 4.58 -6.42
C MET A 13 10.84 5.49 -7.64
N GLY A 14 11.09 6.79 -7.47
CA GLY A 14 10.83 7.78 -8.52
C GLY A 14 9.34 7.87 -8.87
N LYS A 15 8.97 7.50 -10.09
CA LYS A 15 7.56 7.52 -10.59
C LYS A 15 6.76 6.25 -10.29
N LEU A 16 7.31 5.34 -9.48
CA LEU A 16 6.70 4.07 -9.12
C LEU A 16 6.71 3.92 -7.61
N CYS A 17 5.58 3.51 -7.04
CA CYS A 17 5.48 3.14 -5.64
C CYS A 17 5.01 1.68 -5.52
N PHE A 18 5.71 0.90 -4.70
CA PHE A 18 5.25 -0.43 -4.28
C PHE A 18 4.70 -0.34 -2.87
N ALA A 19 3.53 -0.95 -2.67
CA ALA A 19 2.94 -1.08 -1.34
C ALA A 19 2.44 -2.50 -1.12
N HIS A 20 2.32 -2.87 0.15
CA HIS A 20 1.68 -4.11 0.54
C HIS A 20 0.39 -3.81 1.28
N LEU A 21 -0.68 -4.44 0.83
CA LEU A 21 -1.97 -4.44 1.49
C LEU A 21 -2.10 -5.70 2.32
N GLN A 22 -2.71 -5.56 3.49
CA GLN A 22 -3.09 -6.68 4.34
C GLN A 22 -4.58 -6.60 4.64
N ASP A 23 -5.27 -7.71 4.45
CA ASP A 23 -6.62 -7.94 4.95
C ASP A 23 -6.66 -9.26 5.73
N PHE A 24 -7.87 -9.75 6.03
CA PHE A 24 -8.07 -11.02 6.74
C PHE A 24 -7.66 -12.25 5.91
N SER A 25 -7.64 -12.14 4.58
CA SER A 25 -7.34 -13.23 3.65
C SER A 25 -5.84 -13.39 3.42
N GLY A 26 -5.08 -12.31 3.59
CA GLY A 26 -3.64 -12.34 3.50
C GLY A 26 -3.04 -11.01 3.05
N LYS A 27 -1.87 -11.14 2.41
CA LYS A 27 -1.04 -10.02 1.98
C LYS A 27 -1.00 -9.97 0.46
N ALA A 28 -1.16 -8.78 -0.10
CA ALA A 28 -1.07 -8.54 -1.55
C ALA A 28 -0.15 -7.36 -1.85
N GLN A 29 0.69 -7.49 -2.88
CA GLN A 29 1.49 -6.37 -3.38
C GLN A 29 0.71 -5.56 -4.40
N ILE A 30 0.83 -4.24 -4.33
CA ILE A 30 0.34 -3.29 -5.33
C ILE A 30 1.49 -2.45 -5.88
N ALA A 31 1.36 -2.05 -7.14
CA ALA A 31 2.26 -1.13 -7.81
C ALA A 31 1.46 0.05 -8.37
N ILE A 32 1.80 1.26 -7.95
CA ILE A 32 1.19 2.50 -8.42
C ILE A 32 2.25 3.25 -9.22
N LYS A 33 1.97 3.54 -10.49
CA LYS A 33 2.89 4.26 -11.39
C LYS A 33 2.26 5.56 -11.85
N SER A 34 3.06 6.64 -11.87
CA SER A 34 2.63 7.94 -12.37
C SER A 34 2.03 7.90 -13.78
N ASP A 35 2.59 7.07 -14.66
CA ASP A 35 2.12 6.96 -16.04
C ASP A 35 0.76 6.24 -16.14
N GLU A 36 0.37 5.49 -15.12
CA GLU A 36 -0.86 4.68 -15.08
C GLU A 36 -2.03 5.41 -14.42
N VAL A 37 -1.77 6.17 -13.35
CA VAL A 37 -2.80 6.90 -12.60
C VAL A 37 -2.83 8.41 -12.90
N GLY A 38 -1.84 8.90 -13.65
CA GLY A 38 -1.61 10.32 -13.90
C GLY A 38 -0.72 10.97 -12.83
N ALA A 39 0.03 12.01 -13.23
CA ALA A 39 1.01 12.67 -12.37
C ALA A 39 0.39 13.33 -11.13
N GLU A 40 -0.78 13.97 -11.28
CA GLU A 40 -1.48 14.62 -10.18
C GLU A 40 -2.02 13.60 -9.16
N SER A 41 -2.67 12.53 -9.64
CA SER A 41 -3.14 11.44 -8.77
C SER A 41 -1.97 10.75 -8.07
N PHE A 42 -0.85 10.53 -8.77
CA PHE A 42 0.33 9.94 -8.16
C PHE A 42 0.91 10.82 -7.07
N LYS A 43 1.04 12.13 -7.32
CA LYS A 43 1.47 13.10 -6.31
C LYS A 43 0.52 13.10 -5.11
N PHE A 44 -0.80 13.13 -5.36
CA PHE A 44 -1.80 13.03 -4.31
C PHE A 44 -1.64 11.77 -3.46
N PHE A 45 -1.40 10.62 -4.09
CA PHE A 45 -1.16 9.36 -3.38
C PHE A 45 0.05 9.46 -2.44
N ILE A 46 1.18 10.00 -2.92
CA ILE A 46 2.41 10.11 -2.13
C ILE A 46 2.26 11.08 -0.95
N GLU A 47 1.49 12.16 -1.11
CA GLU A 47 1.31 13.17 -0.07
C GLU A 47 0.25 12.82 0.98
N HIS A 48 -0.73 11.97 0.64
CA HIS A 48 -1.92 11.76 1.46
C HIS A 48 -2.15 10.33 1.93
N PHE A 49 -1.34 9.35 1.52
CA PHE A 49 -1.47 7.97 2.01
C PHE A 49 -0.30 7.59 2.90
N ASP A 50 -0.62 7.04 4.06
CA ASP A 50 0.31 6.68 5.12
C ASP A 50 0.25 5.18 5.42
N LEU A 51 1.24 4.69 6.17
CA LEU A 51 1.18 3.36 6.74
C LEU A 51 0.00 3.26 7.70
N GLY A 52 -0.76 2.18 7.58
CA GLY A 52 -1.96 1.92 8.37
C GLY A 52 -3.25 2.40 7.71
N ASP A 53 -3.21 3.24 6.67
CA ASP A 53 -4.42 3.64 5.96
C ASP A 53 -5.09 2.45 5.26
N PHE A 54 -6.42 2.50 5.16
CA PHE A 54 -7.16 1.59 4.31
C PHE A 54 -7.35 2.19 2.93
N ILE A 55 -7.00 1.41 1.92
CA ILE A 55 -7.05 1.80 0.52
C ILE A 55 -7.82 0.75 -0.29
N GLY A 56 -8.65 1.22 -1.21
CA GLY A 56 -9.24 0.43 -2.28
C GLY A 56 -8.43 0.60 -3.56
N CYS A 57 -8.18 -0.47 -4.28
CA CYS A 57 -7.41 -0.46 -5.53
C CYS A 57 -8.14 -1.23 -6.63
N ALA A 58 -8.08 -0.71 -7.85
CA ALA A 58 -8.57 -1.36 -9.05
C ALA A 58 -7.50 -1.33 -10.15
N GLY A 59 -7.34 -2.44 -10.85
CA GLY A 59 -6.36 -2.56 -11.92
C GLY A 59 -6.15 -3.99 -12.41
N GLU A 60 -4.94 -4.26 -12.87
CA GLU A 60 -4.55 -5.49 -13.58
C GLU A 60 -3.47 -6.25 -12.81
N VAL A 61 -3.53 -7.58 -12.81
CA VAL A 61 -2.53 -8.41 -12.13
C VAL A 61 -1.38 -8.71 -13.08
N PHE A 62 -0.16 -8.57 -12.59
CA PHE A 62 1.04 -9.03 -13.27
C PHE A 62 1.98 -9.70 -12.27
N THR A 63 2.99 -10.38 -12.78
CA THR A 63 4.07 -10.95 -11.95
C THR A 63 5.31 -10.11 -12.15
N THR A 64 5.91 -9.63 -11.07
CA THR A 64 7.16 -8.86 -11.13
C THR A 64 8.33 -9.75 -11.55
N HIS A 65 9.46 -9.15 -11.96
CA HIS A 65 10.68 -9.90 -12.27
C HIS A 65 11.19 -10.76 -11.09
N LYS A 66 10.82 -10.41 -9.85
CA LYS A 66 11.15 -11.17 -8.64
C LYS A 66 10.16 -12.30 -8.33
N GLY A 67 9.17 -12.54 -9.20
CA GLY A 67 8.19 -13.61 -9.07
C GLY A 67 6.98 -13.27 -8.20
N GLU A 68 6.84 -12.03 -7.72
CA GLU A 68 5.73 -11.65 -6.83
C GLU A 68 4.52 -11.16 -7.62
N LYS A 69 3.35 -11.78 -7.38
CA LYS A 69 2.05 -11.35 -7.93
C LYS A 69 1.69 -9.97 -7.39
N THR A 70 1.44 -9.05 -8.31
CA THR A 70 1.26 -7.64 -8.00
C THR A 70 0.09 -7.07 -8.78
N LEU A 71 -0.75 -6.25 -8.13
CA LEU A 71 -1.78 -5.48 -8.81
C LEU A 71 -1.18 -4.15 -9.31
N LEU A 72 -1.10 -3.97 -10.62
CA LEU A 72 -0.83 -2.67 -11.24
C LEU A 72 -2.08 -1.80 -11.12
N VAL A 73 -2.02 -0.77 -10.30
CA VAL A 73 -3.15 0.08 -9.94
C VAL A 73 -3.41 1.11 -11.04
N LYS A 74 -4.66 1.16 -11.51
CA LYS A 74 -5.18 2.15 -12.45
C LYS A 74 -6.07 3.19 -11.76
N LYS A 75 -6.73 2.78 -10.67
CA LYS A 75 -7.54 3.65 -9.81
C LYS A 75 -7.37 3.22 -8.35
N PHE A 76 -7.30 4.19 -7.46
CA PHE A 76 -7.29 3.96 -6.02
C PHE A 76 -8.27 4.90 -5.31
N GLU A 77 -8.62 4.54 -4.09
CA GLU A 77 -9.55 5.28 -3.24
C GLU A 77 -9.11 5.15 -1.77
N LEU A 78 -9.10 6.27 -1.06
CA LEU A 78 -8.86 6.29 0.38
C LEU A 78 -10.14 5.88 1.10
N LEU A 79 -10.12 4.74 1.78
CA LEU A 79 -11.30 4.20 2.46
C LEU A 79 -11.37 4.64 3.92
N ALA A 80 -10.23 4.67 4.60
CA ALA A 80 -10.14 5.20 5.96
C ALA A 80 -8.71 5.68 6.25
N LYS A 81 -8.61 6.85 6.88
CA LYS A 81 -7.34 7.39 7.39
C LYS A 81 -7.03 6.87 8.77
N THR A 82 -5.77 6.53 8.97
CA THR A 82 -5.21 6.18 10.25
C THR A 82 -4.67 7.44 10.91
N LEU A 83 -5.23 7.80 12.07
CA LEU A 83 -4.90 9.02 12.81
C LEU A 83 -3.75 8.85 13.82
N LEU A 84 -3.43 7.60 14.14
CA LEU A 84 -2.35 7.21 15.05
C LEU A 84 -1.39 6.30 14.30
N PRO A 85 -0.07 6.47 14.46
CA PRO A 85 0.89 5.59 13.79
C PRO A 85 0.63 4.13 14.18
N LEU A 86 0.95 3.21 13.27
CA LEU A 86 0.96 1.80 13.61
C LEU A 86 1.86 1.58 14.83
N PRO A 87 1.45 0.77 15.83
CA PRO A 87 2.31 0.48 16.97
C PRO A 87 3.65 -0.04 16.46
N GLU A 88 4.75 0.60 16.87
CA GLU A 88 6.08 0.15 16.50
C GLU A 88 6.26 -1.29 16.99
N LYS A 89 6.77 -2.17 16.13
CA LYS A 89 6.99 -3.60 16.45
C LYS A 89 8.05 -3.83 17.54
N TRP A 90 8.52 -2.78 18.22
CA TRP A 90 9.57 -2.80 19.23
C TRP A 90 9.16 -1.99 20.47
N HIS A 91 8.20 -2.52 21.21
CA HIS A 91 8.37 -2.57 22.65
C HIS A 91 8.64 -4.03 22.99
N GLY A 92 9.91 -4.35 23.22
CA GLY A 92 10.24 -5.60 23.88
C GLY A 92 9.41 -5.68 25.15
N LEU A 93 8.67 -6.77 25.32
CA LEU A 93 8.12 -7.15 26.61
C LEU A 93 9.31 -7.31 27.56
N LYS A 94 9.66 -6.24 28.28
CA LYS A 94 10.36 -6.37 29.55
C LYS A 94 9.27 -6.55 30.60
N ASP A 95 8.69 -7.74 30.62
CA ASP A 95 8.20 -8.28 31.89
C ASP A 95 9.45 -8.81 32.61
N GLU A 96 9.94 -8.04 33.57
CA GLU A 96 10.76 -8.55 34.67
C GLU A 96 9.85 -8.43 35.91
N GLU A 97 9.16 -9.52 36.26
CA GLU A 97 8.84 -9.81 37.67
C GLU A 97 10.12 -10.31 38.38
#